data_AF-A0A8T7DCW2-F1
#
_entry.id   AF-A0A8T7DCW2-F1
#
_cell.length_a   1.000
_cell.length_b   1.000
_cell.length_c   1.000
_cell.angle_alpha   90.00
_cell.angle_beta   90.00
_cell.angle_gamma   90.00
#
_symmetry.space_group_name_H-M   'P 1'
#
loop_
_entity.id
_entity.type
_entity.pdbx_description
1 polymer ?
#
loop_
_entity_poly.entity_id
_entity_poly.type
_entity_poly.pdbx_seq_one_letter_code
_entity_poly.pdbx_strand_id
1 'polypeptide(L)'
;MPKRFNTAGPCLIEDHYMLPSEERLPQVRDLIEDGSFFVVHAPRQVGKTTLMRNLSRQLTAEGKYAALTTSLESFMEGGAETVMPQLLKNLSWESEYFLPAECQPPPVAEFTENPLIALKSYLSAWSAAIDRPLVLFLDEADSVTGSVLLSLLRQLRDGYTARPRPFPQSVALIGLKDVRDYKIQIRPETETLGTASPFNIKVESLTMGYFSPAEVTRLLHQHTQESGQLFKPNAIEEINRQTGGQPWLVNALAAQLTTHYNAIVKDRAVPVEQVHVLVAKERLIERRDTHLDSLVSHLHEKRIKRVIEPILTGDVPAGDTTYDEDFAYLKDLGLVTVEGGLRRIANPIYSEIISRVLIHFVQTSIPELPVECARKDGTLDMMGLIEGFLEFWRENGEILLRGMSYQEAAPHLVFMGYLQRVVNGGRVDREFALGTRRADLVVHYGTAQKEVIELKLAQAPKAVARGTRQVSEYAKRLGLKKGYLILFDREAVTPWEERGEVEEVDVDGVTVVVVRA
;
A
#
# COMPACT_ATOMS: atom_id res chain seq x y z
N MET A 1 -13.15 27.81 5.71
CA MET A 1 -13.64 26.58 6.37
C MET A 1 -12.55 26.11 7.32
N PRO A 2 -12.85 25.39 8.42
CA PRO A 2 -11.79 24.78 9.23
C PRO A 2 -11.04 23.74 8.39
N LYS A 3 -9.74 23.57 8.64
CA LYS A 3 -8.94 22.58 7.93
C LYS A 3 -9.41 21.17 8.25
N ARG A 4 -9.24 20.27 7.29
CA ARG A 4 -9.64 18.87 7.40
C ARG A 4 -8.56 17.90 6.92
N PHE A 5 -8.64 16.65 7.37
CA PHE A 5 -7.89 15.56 6.73
C PHE A 5 -8.54 15.26 5.38
N ASN A 6 -7.71 15.00 4.36
CA ASN A 6 -8.18 14.79 2.99
C ASN A 6 -7.59 13.52 2.37
N THR A 7 -8.43 12.81 1.63
CA THR A 7 -8.09 11.54 0.98
C THR A 7 -8.49 11.50 -0.49
N ALA A 8 -9.14 12.56 -0.99
CA ALA A 8 -9.66 12.64 -2.35
C ALA A 8 -9.34 14.00 -2.98
N GLY A 9 -8.96 13.99 -4.26
CA GLY A 9 -8.60 15.21 -4.99
C GLY A 9 -7.32 15.89 -4.46
N PRO A 10 -7.07 17.15 -4.84
CA PRO A 10 -5.85 17.86 -4.46
C PRO A 10 -5.83 18.21 -2.97
N CYS A 11 -4.69 18.00 -2.31
CA CYS A 11 -4.46 18.47 -0.95
C CYS A 11 -3.82 19.86 -0.96
N LEU A 12 -4.63 20.87 -0.69
CA LEU A 12 -4.24 22.27 -0.53
C LEU A 12 -3.84 22.60 0.92
N ILE A 13 -2.74 23.32 1.12
CA ILE A 13 -2.21 23.66 2.45
C ILE A 13 -3.12 24.62 3.21
N GLU A 14 -3.91 25.42 2.48
CA GLU A 14 -4.87 26.36 3.05
C GLU A 14 -6.07 25.62 3.67
N ASP A 15 -6.48 24.49 3.09
CA ASP A 15 -7.72 23.77 3.44
C ASP A 15 -7.49 22.45 4.20
N HIS A 16 -6.27 21.89 4.17
CA HIS A 16 -6.00 20.55 4.65
C HIS A 16 -4.81 20.47 5.61
N TYR A 17 -4.89 19.52 6.56
CA TYR A 17 -3.73 19.14 7.37
C TYR A 17 -2.73 18.38 6.50
N MET A 18 -1.48 18.81 6.51
CA MET A 18 -0.44 18.23 5.67
C MET A 18 0.96 18.50 6.23
N LEU A 19 1.89 17.60 5.94
CA LEU A 19 3.29 17.81 6.26
C LEU A 19 3.99 18.60 5.14
N PRO A 20 4.97 19.46 5.46
CA PRO A 20 5.70 20.24 4.46
C PRO A 20 6.47 19.35 3.47
N SER A 21 6.49 19.75 2.20
CA SER A 21 7.18 19.02 1.13
C SER A 21 8.69 18.88 1.35
N GLU A 22 9.32 19.92 1.89
CA GLU A 22 10.77 19.98 2.14
C GLU A 22 11.23 18.99 3.20
N GLU A 23 10.42 18.73 4.22
CA GLU A 23 10.77 17.76 5.25
C GLU A 23 10.71 16.32 4.72
N ARG A 24 9.83 16.11 3.73
CA ARG A 24 9.55 14.80 3.14
C ARG A 24 10.57 14.42 2.07
N LEU A 25 11.13 15.41 1.37
CA LEU A 25 12.17 15.25 0.35
C LEU A 25 13.18 16.41 0.42
N PRO A 26 14.03 16.47 1.46
CA PRO A 26 14.94 17.59 1.68
C PRO A 26 15.96 17.78 0.55
N GLN A 27 16.35 16.70 -0.13
CA GLN A 27 17.34 16.71 -1.21
C GLN A 27 16.84 17.40 -2.49
N VAL A 28 15.52 17.57 -2.65
CA VAL A 28 14.96 18.09 -3.91
C VAL A 28 15.43 19.51 -4.20
N ARG A 29 15.59 20.35 -3.16
CA ARG A 29 16.08 21.71 -3.34
C ARG A 29 17.51 21.73 -3.88
N ASP A 30 18.40 20.96 -3.27
CA ASP A 30 19.80 20.84 -3.71
C ASP A 30 19.88 20.36 -5.17
N LEU A 31 19.08 19.36 -5.54
CA LEU A 31 19.00 18.86 -6.92
C LEU A 31 18.52 19.92 -7.92
N ILE A 32 17.57 20.77 -7.52
CA ILE A 32 17.09 21.88 -8.36
C ILE A 32 18.18 22.95 -8.50
N GLU A 33 18.86 23.30 -7.42
CA GLU A 33 19.95 24.28 -7.40
C GLU A 33 21.12 23.86 -8.27
N ASP A 34 21.50 22.58 -8.22
CA ASP A 34 22.53 21.97 -9.07
C ASP A 34 22.11 21.83 -10.55
N GLY A 35 20.84 22.12 -10.85
CA GLY A 35 20.27 21.95 -12.18
C GLY A 35 20.14 20.49 -12.61
N SER A 36 20.08 19.56 -11.65
CA SER A 36 20.00 18.14 -11.92
C SER A 36 18.64 17.74 -12.47
N PHE A 37 18.62 16.76 -13.38
CA PHE A 37 17.41 16.01 -13.70
C PHE A 37 17.34 14.78 -12.79
N PHE A 38 16.18 14.52 -12.21
CA PHE A 38 16.01 13.47 -11.20
C PHE A 38 14.67 12.76 -11.33
N VAL A 39 14.54 11.64 -10.60
CA VAL A 39 13.31 10.86 -10.56
C VAL A 39 12.81 10.79 -9.13
N VAL A 40 11.51 10.97 -8.94
CA VAL A 40 10.83 10.73 -7.67
C VAL A 40 9.90 9.54 -7.86
N HIS A 41 10.24 8.41 -7.27
CA HIS A 41 9.38 7.23 -7.31
C HIS A 41 8.84 6.92 -5.94
N ALA A 42 7.59 6.46 -5.88
CA ALA A 42 7.01 6.02 -4.61
C ALA A 42 5.74 5.19 -4.83
N PRO A 43 5.30 4.41 -3.84
CA PRO A 43 4.05 3.69 -3.91
C PRO A 43 2.83 4.57 -4.24
N ARG A 44 1.73 3.95 -4.70
CA ARG A 44 0.45 4.66 -4.86
C ARG A 44 0.05 5.29 -3.52
N GLN A 45 -0.59 6.45 -3.58
CA GLN A 45 -1.20 7.14 -2.44
C GLN A 45 -0.29 7.58 -1.28
N VAL A 46 1.02 7.74 -1.52
CA VAL A 46 1.93 8.33 -0.51
C VAL A 46 1.99 9.87 -0.56
N GLY A 47 1.17 10.49 -1.40
CA GLY A 47 1.07 11.96 -1.51
C GLY A 47 2.03 12.61 -2.51
N LYS A 48 2.63 11.86 -3.45
CA LYS A 48 3.56 12.39 -4.47
C LYS A 48 3.04 13.65 -5.18
N THR A 49 1.89 13.53 -5.85
CA THR A 49 1.24 14.63 -6.60
C THR A 49 0.98 15.84 -5.72
N THR A 50 0.47 15.60 -4.50
CA THR A 50 0.22 16.65 -3.52
C THR A 50 1.51 17.38 -3.18
N LEU A 51 2.56 16.62 -2.87
CA LEU A 51 3.84 17.17 -2.43
C LEU A 51 4.51 17.98 -3.54
N MET A 52 4.51 17.47 -4.77
CA MET A 52 5.13 18.09 -5.94
C MET A 52 4.40 19.36 -6.37
N ARG A 53 3.05 19.35 -6.40
CA ARG A 53 2.26 20.56 -6.68
C ARG A 53 2.49 21.66 -5.64
N ASN A 54 2.54 21.30 -4.35
CA ASN A 54 2.81 22.28 -3.29
C ASN A 54 4.24 22.83 -3.38
N LEU A 55 5.23 21.97 -3.67
CA LEU A 55 6.62 22.41 -3.88
C LEU A 55 6.74 23.36 -5.08
N SER A 56 6.08 23.03 -6.20
CA SER A 56 6.02 23.89 -7.39
C SER A 56 5.44 25.26 -7.07
N ARG A 57 4.36 25.34 -6.29
CA ARG A 57 3.76 26.60 -5.86
C ARG A 57 4.70 27.39 -4.94
N GLN A 58 5.39 26.73 -4.01
CA GLN A 58 6.35 27.36 -3.10
C GLN A 58 7.55 27.95 -3.87
N LEU A 59 8.17 27.17 -4.76
CA LEU A 59 9.31 27.61 -5.58
C LEU A 59 8.97 28.84 -6.44
N THR A 60 7.75 28.88 -7.00
CA THR A 60 7.27 30.04 -7.77
C THR A 60 6.98 31.24 -6.87
N ALA A 61 6.39 31.03 -5.70
CA ALA A 61 6.06 32.08 -4.74
C ALA A 61 7.31 32.74 -4.11
N GLU A 62 8.42 32.00 -3.99
CA GLU A 62 9.73 32.53 -3.58
C GLU A 62 10.32 33.54 -4.58
N GLY A 63 9.79 33.57 -5.81
CA GLY A 63 10.26 34.46 -6.87
C GLY A 63 11.58 34.04 -7.52
N LYS A 64 12.22 32.96 -7.03
CA LYS A 64 13.50 32.44 -7.55
C LYS A 64 13.31 31.58 -8.80
N TYR A 65 12.20 30.85 -8.92
CA TYR A 65 11.97 29.91 -10.02
C TYR A 65 10.62 30.16 -10.70
N ALA A 66 10.48 29.68 -11.94
CA ALA A 66 9.20 29.41 -12.56
C ALA A 66 8.97 27.90 -12.50
N ALA A 67 8.22 27.41 -11.51
CA ALA A 67 8.04 25.99 -11.28
C ALA A 67 6.62 25.54 -11.63
N LEU A 68 6.50 24.53 -12.50
CA LEU A 68 5.23 23.97 -12.94
C LEU A 68 5.17 22.46 -12.71
N THR A 69 4.01 21.97 -12.24
CA THR A 69 3.69 20.54 -12.18
C THR A 69 2.62 20.20 -13.22
N THR A 70 2.86 19.20 -14.06
CA THR A 70 1.88 18.69 -15.03
C THR A 70 1.76 17.18 -14.88
N SER A 71 0.54 16.64 -14.97
CA SER A 71 0.33 15.20 -15.08
C SER A 71 0.56 14.73 -16.51
N LEU A 72 1.11 13.52 -16.67
CA LEU A 72 1.20 12.84 -17.96
C LEU A 72 0.09 11.80 -18.18
N GLU A 73 -0.82 11.61 -17.22
CA GLU A 73 -1.87 10.58 -17.23
C GLU A 73 -2.76 10.63 -18.47
N SER A 74 -3.07 11.82 -18.96
CA SER A 74 -3.95 12.01 -20.12
C SER A 74 -3.33 11.56 -21.44
N PHE A 75 -2.06 11.13 -21.46
CA PHE A 75 -1.30 10.79 -22.65
C PHE A 75 -1.04 9.29 -22.83
N MET A 76 -1.94 8.45 -22.29
CA MET A 76 -1.83 6.97 -22.36
C MET A 76 -2.04 6.39 -23.76
N GLU A 77 -2.77 7.07 -24.64
CA GLU A 77 -3.18 6.54 -25.94
C GLU A 77 -2.56 7.31 -27.12
N GLY A 78 -1.99 6.58 -28.07
CA GLY A 78 -1.46 7.11 -29.33
C GLY A 78 0.07 7.03 -29.48
N GLY A 79 0.56 7.48 -30.63
CA GLY A 79 1.99 7.56 -30.91
C GLY A 79 2.59 8.89 -30.45
N ALA A 80 3.93 8.95 -30.38
CA ALA A 80 4.66 10.18 -30.04
C ALA A 80 4.27 11.38 -30.91
N GLU A 81 3.89 11.15 -32.18
CA GLU A 81 3.49 12.20 -33.11
C GLU A 81 2.21 12.92 -32.71
N THR A 82 1.26 12.20 -32.11
CA THR A 82 -0.01 12.75 -31.62
C THR A 82 0.16 13.34 -30.22
N VAL A 83 0.91 12.65 -29.36
CA VAL A 83 1.03 13.00 -27.94
C VAL A 83 1.89 14.24 -27.71
N MET A 84 3.02 14.40 -28.41
CA MET A 84 3.92 15.53 -28.15
C MET A 84 3.22 16.89 -28.35
N PRO A 85 2.52 17.17 -29.46
CA PRO A 85 1.76 18.41 -29.60
C PRO A 85 0.70 18.64 -28.50
N GLN A 86 0.06 17.57 -28.02
CA GLN A 86 -0.93 17.68 -26.94
C GLN A 86 -0.26 17.98 -25.59
N LEU A 87 0.91 17.40 -25.32
CA LEU A 87 1.71 17.70 -24.13
C LEU A 87 2.11 19.18 -24.10
N LEU A 88 2.54 19.75 -25.23
CA LEU A 88 2.86 21.19 -25.31
C LEU A 88 1.63 22.06 -25.00
N LYS A 89 0.46 21.72 -25.56
CA LYS A 89 -0.79 22.43 -25.27
C LYS A 89 -1.17 22.34 -23.80
N ASN A 90 -0.99 21.18 -23.18
CA ASN A 90 -1.27 21.00 -21.75
C ASN A 90 -0.31 21.82 -20.88
N LEU A 91 0.99 21.81 -21.19
CA LEU A 91 1.98 22.65 -20.51
C LEU A 91 1.63 24.15 -20.59
N SER A 92 1.23 24.62 -21.78
CA SER A 92 0.78 26.00 -21.97
C SER A 92 -0.46 26.31 -21.12
N TRP A 93 -1.49 25.47 -21.19
CA TRP A 93 -2.72 25.66 -20.39
C TRP A 93 -2.41 25.69 -18.89
N GLU A 94 -1.72 24.67 -18.37
CA GLU A 94 -1.38 24.61 -16.94
C GLU A 94 -0.57 25.83 -16.49
N SER A 95 0.33 26.34 -17.35
CA SER A 95 1.10 27.55 -17.06
C SER A 95 0.24 28.82 -16.91
N GLU A 96 -0.84 28.94 -17.68
CA GLU A 96 -1.75 30.11 -17.61
C GLU A 96 -2.43 30.22 -16.24
N TYR A 97 -2.67 29.07 -15.59
CA TYR A 97 -3.33 29.00 -14.31
C TYR A 97 -2.34 29.06 -13.13
N PHE A 98 -1.19 28.40 -13.25
CA PHE A 98 -0.27 28.20 -12.11
C PHE A 98 0.93 29.14 -12.09
N LEU A 99 1.23 29.84 -13.20
CA LEU A 99 2.36 30.76 -13.28
C LEU A 99 1.92 32.22 -13.50
N PRO A 100 2.67 33.20 -12.96
CA PRO A 100 2.53 34.60 -13.35
C PRO A 100 2.71 34.80 -14.85
N ALA A 101 2.08 35.83 -15.41
CA ALA A 101 2.10 36.12 -16.85
C ALA A 101 3.52 36.25 -17.41
N GLU A 102 4.45 36.84 -16.65
CA GLU A 102 5.86 36.99 -17.02
C GLU A 102 6.66 35.67 -17.03
N CYS A 103 6.09 34.59 -16.49
CA CYS A 103 6.71 33.26 -16.46
C CYS A 103 6.06 32.27 -17.46
N GLN A 104 5.08 32.73 -18.26
CA GLN A 104 4.35 31.89 -19.22
C GLN A 104 5.17 31.66 -20.51
N PRO A 105 4.95 30.52 -21.19
CA PRO A 105 5.65 30.17 -22.42
C PRO A 105 5.18 30.99 -23.64
N PRO A 106 5.95 30.97 -24.75
CA PRO A 106 5.46 31.43 -26.04
C PRO A 106 4.31 30.55 -26.59
N PRO A 107 3.56 31.02 -27.61
CA PRO A 107 2.48 30.27 -28.23
C PRO A 107 2.91 28.91 -28.78
N VAL A 108 2.14 27.85 -28.48
CA VAL A 108 2.47 26.46 -28.85
C VAL A 108 2.50 26.21 -30.37
N ALA A 109 1.72 26.96 -31.15
CA ALA A 109 1.51 26.68 -32.58
C ALA A 109 2.81 26.63 -33.41
N GLU A 110 3.84 27.38 -32.98
CA GLU A 110 5.14 27.44 -33.67
C GLU A 110 5.99 26.17 -33.48
N PHE A 111 5.60 25.27 -32.58
CA PHE A 111 6.42 24.14 -32.15
C PHE A 111 5.79 22.77 -32.48
N THR A 112 4.60 22.74 -33.06
CA THR A 112 3.85 21.48 -33.29
C THR A 112 4.14 20.79 -34.62
N GLU A 113 4.91 21.39 -35.52
CA GLU A 113 5.15 20.85 -36.86
C GLU A 113 6.00 19.58 -36.89
N ASN A 114 6.98 19.45 -35.97
CA ASN A 114 7.86 18.29 -35.90
C ASN A 114 7.84 17.66 -34.50
N PRO A 115 7.02 16.60 -34.29
CA PRO A 115 6.88 15.96 -32.99
C PRO A 115 8.18 15.37 -32.39
N LEU A 116 9.19 15.06 -33.21
CA LEU A 116 10.46 14.50 -32.75
C LEU A 116 11.33 15.51 -32.00
N ILE A 117 11.10 16.80 -32.21
CA ILE A 117 11.85 17.89 -31.55
C ILE A 117 10.92 18.91 -30.85
N ALA A 118 9.61 18.77 -30.98
CA ALA A 118 8.61 19.71 -30.49
C ALA A 118 8.81 20.09 -29.02
N LEU A 119 8.94 19.10 -28.14
CA LEU A 119 9.11 19.35 -26.70
C LEU A 119 10.43 20.04 -26.41
N LYS A 120 11.53 19.56 -27.01
CA LYS A 120 12.84 20.19 -26.82
C LYS A 120 12.80 21.66 -27.24
N SER A 121 12.31 21.95 -28.44
CA SER A 121 12.26 23.30 -29.01
C SER A 121 11.37 24.21 -28.16
N TYR A 122 10.22 23.73 -27.73
CA TYR A 122 9.29 24.48 -26.91
C TYR A 122 9.87 24.81 -25.53
N LEU A 123 10.47 23.83 -24.84
CA LEU A 123 11.09 24.05 -23.53
C LEU A 123 12.30 24.99 -23.59
N SER A 124 13.09 24.91 -24.69
CA SER A 124 14.16 25.88 -24.94
C SER A 124 13.63 27.28 -25.15
N ALA A 125 12.58 27.45 -25.97
CA ALA A 125 11.98 28.76 -26.23
C ALA A 125 11.35 29.36 -24.96
N TRP A 126 10.65 28.54 -24.16
CA TRP A 126 10.10 28.96 -22.88
C TRP A 126 11.21 29.44 -21.94
N SER A 127 12.27 28.65 -21.75
CA SER A 127 13.38 29.01 -20.88
C SER A 127 14.14 30.26 -21.35
N ALA A 128 14.07 30.60 -22.64
CA ALA A 128 14.66 31.82 -23.19
C ALA A 128 13.74 33.05 -23.05
N ALA A 129 12.43 32.84 -22.92
CA ALA A 129 11.43 33.90 -22.86
C ALA A 129 11.22 34.47 -21.45
N ILE A 130 11.70 33.78 -20.41
CA ILE A 130 11.46 34.14 -19.01
C ILE A 130 12.77 34.47 -18.29
N ASP A 131 12.71 35.40 -17.33
CA ASP A 131 13.89 35.83 -16.55
C ASP A 131 14.18 34.93 -15.33
N ARG A 132 13.36 33.90 -15.11
CA ARG A 132 13.49 32.95 -13.99
C ARG A 132 13.84 31.57 -14.50
N PRO A 133 14.68 30.80 -13.81
CA PRO A 133 14.92 29.42 -14.21
C PRO A 133 13.66 28.56 -14.13
N LEU A 134 13.39 27.83 -15.21
CA LEU A 134 12.25 26.94 -15.35
C LEU A 134 12.50 25.60 -14.64
N VAL A 135 11.57 25.17 -13.80
CA VAL A 135 11.57 23.86 -13.11
C VAL A 135 10.29 23.11 -13.46
N LEU A 136 10.41 21.87 -13.93
CA LEU A 136 9.25 21.06 -14.31
C LEU A 136 9.13 19.79 -13.49
N PHE A 137 7.95 19.55 -12.95
CA PHE A 137 7.56 18.32 -12.29
C PHE A 137 6.59 17.58 -13.21
N LEU A 138 7.06 16.52 -13.88
CA LEU A 138 6.25 15.69 -14.76
C LEU A 138 5.71 14.51 -13.94
N ASP A 139 4.46 14.62 -13.51
CA ASP A 139 3.78 13.64 -12.67
C ASP A 139 3.20 12.48 -13.48
N GLU A 140 3.07 11.33 -12.84
CA GLU A 140 2.59 10.09 -13.44
C GLU A 140 3.35 9.69 -14.71
N ALA A 141 4.67 9.83 -14.69
CA ALA A 141 5.55 9.44 -15.79
C ALA A 141 5.44 7.94 -16.14
N ASP A 142 4.89 7.11 -15.25
CA ASP A 142 4.58 5.70 -15.51
C ASP A 142 3.30 5.44 -16.32
N SER A 143 2.46 6.46 -16.55
CA SER A 143 1.30 6.35 -17.42
C SER A 143 1.68 6.34 -18.90
N VAL A 144 2.76 7.04 -19.27
CA VAL A 144 3.27 7.07 -20.65
C VAL A 144 4.20 5.89 -20.90
N THR A 145 3.95 5.14 -21.99
CA THR A 145 4.70 3.92 -22.31
C THR A 145 5.16 3.90 -23.77
N GLY A 146 6.00 2.91 -24.11
CA GLY A 146 6.43 2.65 -25.48
C GLY A 146 7.15 3.82 -26.17
N SER A 147 6.70 4.16 -27.38
CA SER A 147 7.33 5.18 -28.23
C SER A 147 7.20 6.60 -27.68
N VAL A 148 6.11 6.89 -26.94
CA VAL A 148 5.84 8.19 -26.32
C VAL A 148 6.88 8.49 -25.24
N LEU A 149 7.04 7.57 -24.28
CA LEU A 149 8.03 7.69 -23.22
C LEU A 149 9.45 7.81 -23.80
N LEU A 150 9.79 7.00 -24.80
CA LEU A 150 11.10 7.07 -25.44
C LEU A 150 11.36 8.44 -26.11
N SER A 151 10.36 9.00 -26.78
CA SER A 151 10.45 10.33 -27.39
C SER A 151 10.65 11.42 -26.34
N LEU A 152 9.83 11.41 -25.27
CA LEU A 152 9.93 12.32 -24.14
C LEU A 152 11.34 12.32 -23.52
N LEU A 153 11.86 11.14 -23.16
CA LEU A 153 13.16 11.01 -22.50
C LEU A 153 14.32 11.46 -23.40
N ARG A 154 14.27 11.16 -24.70
CA ARG A 154 15.31 11.58 -25.66
C ARG A 154 15.34 13.10 -25.82
N GLN A 155 14.18 13.73 -25.98
CA GLN A 155 14.08 15.18 -26.15
C GLN A 155 14.55 15.93 -24.88
N LEU A 156 14.18 15.44 -23.69
CA LEU A 156 14.69 15.98 -22.42
C LEU A 156 16.20 15.82 -22.31
N ARG A 157 16.75 14.66 -22.68
CA ARG A 157 18.19 14.41 -22.66
C ARG A 157 18.95 15.37 -23.58
N ASP A 158 18.49 15.50 -24.81
CA ASP A 158 19.17 16.29 -25.84
C ASP A 158 19.09 17.80 -25.54
N GLY A 159 18.11 18.26 -24.77
CA GLY A 159 18.07 19.63 -24.23
C GLY A 159 19.00 19.81 -23.04
N TYR A 160 19.01 18.88 -22.09
CA TYR A 160 19.90 18.90 -20.92
C TYR A 160 21.38 18.98 -21.30
N THR A 161 21.81 18.14 -22.26
CA THR A 161 23.21 18.10 -22.72
C THR A 161 23.61 19.32 -23.57
N ALA A 162 22.65 20.11 -24.04
CA ALA A 162 22.89 21.30 -24.83
C ALA A 162 23.10 22.57 -23.99
N ARG A 163 23.00 22.48 -22.66
CA ARG A 163 23.32 23.59 -21.74
C ARG A 163 24.78 24.06 -21.95
N PRO A 164 25.07 25.37 -21.85
CA PRO A 164 24.27 26.43 -21.24
C PRO A 164 23.24 27.11 -22.17
N ARG A 165 22.87 26.51 -23.32
CA ARG A 165 21.71 27.00 -24.08
C ARG A 165 20.45 27.01 -23.20
N PRO A 166 19.51 27.96 -23.39
CA PRO A 166 18.27 28.00 -22.63
C PRO A 166 17.51 26.67 -22.68
N PHE A 167 17.26 26.12 -21.51
CA PHE A 167 16.52 24.89 -21.26
C PHE A 167 16.12 24.86 -19.78
N PRO A 168 15.09 24.09 -19.36
CA PRO A 168 14.72 24.02 -17.95
C PRO A 168 15.92 23.74 -17.07
N GLN A 169 16.06 24.47 -15.95
CA GLN A 169 17.13 24.26 -14.98
C GLN A 169 17.02 22.86 -14.38
N SER A 170 15.81 22.41 -14.05
CA SER A 170 15.60 21.11 -13.44
C SER A 170 14.29 20.48 -13.94
N VAL A 171 14.31 19.16 -14.10
CA VAL A 171 13.14 18.35 -14.48
C VAL A 171 13.09 17.13 -13.59
N ALA A 172 11.96 16.94 -12.93
CA ALA A 172 11.66 15.77 -12.12
C ALA A 172 10.64 14.89 -12.85
N LEU A 173 10.98 13.62 -13.06
CA LEU A 173 10.01 12.60 -13.47
C LEU A 173 9.45 11.93 -12.22
N ILE A 174 8.14 11.99 -12.02
CA ILE A 174 7.49 11.45 -10.82
C ILE A 174 6.61 10.28 -11.24
N GLY A 175 6.71 9.16 -10.54
CA GLY A 175 5.91 7.98 -10.88
C GLY A 175 5.92 6.89 -9.83
N LEU A 176 5.40 5.71 -10.20
CA LEU A 176 5.43 4.53 -9.34
C LEU A 176 6.78 3.82 -9.31
N LYS A 177 7.53 3.87 -10.42
CA LYS A 177 8.74 3.07 -10.64
C LYS A 177 9.96 3.94 -10.92
N ASP A 178 11.15 3.37 -10.74
CA ASP A 178 12.36 3.99 -11.28
C ASP A 178 12.29 3.93 -12.82
N VAL A 179 12.84 4.94 -13.48
CA VAL A 179 13.06 4.95 -14.93
C VAL A 179 13.80 3.73 -15.45
N ARG A 180 14.62 3.09 -14.60
CA ARG A 180 15.30 1.82 -14.89
C ARG A 180 14.31 0.68 -15.18
N ASP A 181 13.15 0.66 -14.53
CA ASP A 181 12.14 -0.40 -14.68
C ASP A 181 11.22 -0.19 -15.89
N TYR A 182 11.19 1.02 -16.46
CA TYR A 182 10.51 1.25 -17.75
C TYR A 182 11.13 0.45 -18.90
N LYS A 183 12.38 -0.04 -18.74
CA LYS A 183 13.03 -0.92 -19.73
C LYS A 183 12.20 -2.15 -20.08
N ILE A 184 11.46 -2.70 -19.11
CA ILE A 184 10.66 -3.93 -19.27
C ILE A 184 9.46 -3.70 -20.20
N GLN A 185 8.92 -2.47 -20.26
CA GLN A 185 7.76 -2.14 -21.09
C GLN A 185 8.14 -1.68 -22.51
N ILE A 186 9.42 -1.41 -22.77
CA ILE A 186 9.88 -0.81 -24.01
C ILE A 186 10.29 -1.86 -25.06
N ARG A 187 10.59 -3.11 -24.66
CA ARG A 187 11.05 -4.18 -25.59
C ARG A 187 10.59 -5.59 -25.19
N PRO A 188 10.35 -6.50 -26.15
CA PRO A 188 10.16 -7.93 -25.87
C PRO A 188 11.39 -8.53 -25.16
N GLU A 189 11.20 -9.58 -24.36
CA GLU A 189 12.22 -10.23 -23.53
C GLU A 189 13.53 -10.59 -24.28
N THR A 190 13.45 -10.79 -25.59
CA THR A 190 14.56 -11.19 -26.46
C THR A 190 15.58 -10.09 -26.81
N GLU A 191 15.29 -8.81 -26.52
CA GLU A 191 16.17 -7.66 -26.86
C GLU A 191 16.74 -6.91 -25.64
N THR A 192 16.79 -7.56 -24.48
CA THR A 192 17.17 -6.95 -23.19
C THR A 192 18.68 -6.83 -22.96
N LEU A 193 19.52 -7.34 -23.86
CA LEU A 193 20.98 -7.29 -23.73
C LEU A 193 21.56 -6.00 -24.33
N GLY A 194 21.89 -5.03 -23.46
CA GLY A 194 23.06 -4.17 -23.68
C GLY A 194 22.88 -2.70 -24.13
N THR A 195 21.71 -2.07 -24.04
CA THR A 195 21.59 -0.63 -24.34
C THR A 195 21.30 0.23 -23.10
N ALA A 196 22.11 1.28 -22.91
CA ALA A 196 22.01 2.22 -21.79
C ALA A 196 20.65 2.96 -21.79
N SER A 197 20.15 3.33 -20.60
CA SER A 197 18.88 4.08 -20.48
C SER A 197 18.93 5.36 -21.33
N PRO A 198 17.89 5.69 -22.11
CA PRO A 198 17.83 6.97 -22.82
C PRO A 198 17.83 8.18 -21.87
N PHE A 199 17.63 7.95 -20.55
CA PHE A 199 17.68 8.96 -19.50
C PHE A 199 18.93 8.82 -18.60
N ASN A 200 20.08 8.45 -19.18
CA ASN A 200 21.37 8.35 -18.47
C ASN A 200 21.98 9.70 -18.06
N ILE A 201 21.16 10.73 -17.90
CA ILE A 201 21.49 12.07 -17.37
C ILE A 201 20.90 12.30 -15.97
N LYS A 202 20.15 11.31 -15.45
CA LYS A 202 19.58 11.32 -14.11
C LYS A 202 20.69 11.24 -13.07
N VAL A 203 20.69 12.19 -12.14
CA VAL A 203 21.66 12.25 -11.03
C VAL A 203 21.21 11.36 -9.87
N GLU A 204 19.91 11.40 -9.51
CA GLU A 204 19.41 10.71 -8.31
C GLU A 204 18.00 10.12 -8.49
N SER A 205 17.71 9.05 -7.75
CA SER A 205 16.37 8.45 -7.60
C SER A 205 15.91 8.64 -6.16
N LEU A 206 14.94 9.51 -5.95
CA LEU A 206 14.38 9.75 -4.63
C LEU A 206 13.19 8.83 -4.40
N THR A 207 13.16 8.16 -3.25
CA THR A 207 12.01 7.37 -2.81
C THR A 207 11.24 8.13 -1.74
N MET A 208 9.95 8.39 -1.97
CA MET A 208 9.09 8.94 -0.93
C MET A 208 8.55 7.82 -0.04
N GLY A 209 8.99 7.80 1.22
CA GLY A 209 8.57 6.80 2.20
C GLY A 209 7.16 7.04 2.77
N TYR A 210 6.73 6.12 3.62
CA TYR A 210 5.57 6.35 4.50
C TYR A 210 5.88 7.41 5.56
N PHE A 211 4.89 7.87 6.31
CA PHE A 211 5.13 8.71 7.47
C PHE A 211 5.81 7.88 8.57
N SER A 212 6.88 8.42 9.13
CA SER A 212 7.43 7.96 10.41
C SER A 212 6.43 8.19 11.56
N PRO A 213 6.59 7.50 12.70
CA PRO A 213 5.74 7.73 13.86
C PRO A 213 5.72 9.20 14.34
N ALA A 214 6.85 9.89 14.21
CA ALA A 214 6.96 11.31 14.52
C ALA A 214 6.16 12.17 13.53
N GLU A 215 6.24 11.87 12.24
CA GLU A 215 5.46 12.55 11.20
C GLU A 215 3.95 12.37 11.38
N VAL A 216 3.48 11.14 11.68
CA VAL A 216 2.06 10.89 11.99
C VAL A 216 1.63 11.70 13.20
N THR A 217 2.43 11.69 14.26
CA THR A 217 2.14 12.47 15.48
C THR A 217 2.01 13.95 15.18
N ARG A 218 2.94 14.53 14.40
CA ARG A 218 2.90 15.94 14.01
C ARG A 218 1.69 16.27 13.15
N LEU A 219 1.36 15.42 12.18
CA LEU A 219 0.18 15.60 11.32
C LEU A 219 -1.12 15.65 12.14
N LEU A 220 -1.30 14.70 13.07
CA LEU A 220 -2.47 14.67 13.97
C LEU A 220 -2.47 15.87 14.93
N HIS A 221 -1.30 16.32 15.36
CA HIS A 221 -1.17 17.47 16.26
C HIS A 221 -1.62 18.78 15.61
N GLN A 222 -1.51 18.95 14.28
CA GLN A 222 -2.06 20.12 13.59
C GLN A 222 -3.57 20.25 13.83
N HIS A 223 -4.30 19.15 13.76
CA HIS A 223 -5.73 19.13 14.07
C HIS A 223 -6.01 19.48 15.53
N THR A 224 -5.23 18.93 16.45
CA THR A 224 -5.37 19.24 17.88
C THR A 224 -5.12 20.71 18.17
N GLN A 225 -4.10 21.32 17.56
CA GLN A 225 -3.80 22.74 17.71
C GLN A 225 -4.92 23.65 17.17
N GLU A 226 -5.50 23.31 16.02
CA GLU A 226 -6.53 24.13 15.39
C GLU A 226 -7.91 23.96 16.04
N SER A 227 -8.28 22.73 16.40
CA SER A 227 -9.65 22.40 16.83
C SER A 227 -9.83 22.26 18.35
N GLY A 228 -8.72 22.09 19.09
CA GLY A 228 -8.73 21.72 20.51
C GLY A 228 -9.03 20.24 20.78
N GLN A 229 -9.43 19.45 19.78
CA GLN A 229 -9.73 18.03 19.96
C GLN A 229 -8.44 17.20 20.09
N LEU A 230 -8.28 16.53 21.23
CA LEU A 230 -7.07 15.77 21.55
C LEU A 230 -7.08 14.38 20.92
N PHE A 231 -5.96 13.97 20.32
CA PHE A 231 -5.65 12.56 20.11
C PHE A 231 -4.84 12.04 21.31
N LYS A 232 -5.36 11.06 22.05
CA LYS A 232 -4.60 10.43 23.14
C LYS A 232 -3.40 9.63 22.59
N PRO A 233 -2.32 9.45 23.38
CA PRO A 233 -1.14 8.69 22.93
C PRO A 233 -1.46 7.29 22.41
N ASN A 234 -2.36 6.56 23.06
CA ASN A 234 -2.79 5.23 22.63
C ASN A 234 -3.53 5.23 21.26
N ALA A 235 -4.24 6.31 20.93
CA ALA A 235 -4.86 6.45 19.61
C ALA A 235 -3.81 6.67 18.52
N ILE A 236 -2.81 7.51 18.79
CA ILE A 236 -1.71 7.79 17.86
C ILE A 236 -0.88 6.53 17.61
N GLU A 237 -0.57 5.78 18.67
CA GLU A 237 0.12 4.49 18.57
C GLU A 237 -0.68 3.49 17.73
N GLU A 238 -2.00 3.39 17.96
CA GLU A 238 -2.87 2.49 17.19
C GLU A 238 -2.98 2.91 15.72
N ILE A 239 -3.09 4.21 15.41
CA ILE A 239 -3.07 4.71 14.02
C ILE A 239 -1.75 4.33 13.35
N ASN A 240 -0.61 4.56 14.00
CA ASN A 240 0.70 4.15 13.47
C ASN A 240 0.76 2.66 13.21
N ARG A 241 0.32 1.84 14.18
CA ARG A 241 0.30 0.38 14.06
C ARG A 241 -0.55 -0.09 12.88
N GLN A 242 -1.78 0.41 12.77
CA GLN A 242 -2.75 -0.05 11.77
C GLN A 242 -2.38 0.36 10.35
N THR A 243 -1.77 1.53 10.20
CA THR A 243 -1.47 2.11 8.88
C THR A 243 -0.04 1.87 8.42
N GLY A 244 0.87 1.53 9.33
CA GLY A 244 2.31 1.53 9.07
C GLY A 244 2.85 2.90 8.64
N GLY A 245 2.10 3.98 8.90
CA GLY A 245 2.41 5.32 8.41
C GLY A 245 2.01 5.60 6.96
N GLN A 246 1.30 4.69 6.29
CA GLN A 246 0.83 4.90 4.92
C GLN A 246 -0.01 6.19 4.86
N PRO A 247 0.38 7.21 4.06
CA PRO A 247 -0.21 8.55 4.16
C PRO A 247 -1.72 8.64 3.96
N TRP A 248 -2.27 7.89 3.00
CA TRP A 248 -3.71 7.89 2.74
C TRP A 248 -4.51 7.21 3.85
N LEU A 249 -4.05 6.10 4.41
CA LEU A 249 -4.66 5.37 5.53
C LEU A 249 -4.62 6.24 6.79
N VAL A 250 -3.51 6.91 7.07
CA VAL A 250 -3.40 7.86 8.20
C VAL A 250 -4.45 8.96 8.05
N ASN A 251 -4.55 9.60 6.88
CA ASN A 251 -5.54 10.64 6.62
C ASN A 251 -6.98 10.10 6.63
N ALA A 252 -7.22 8.90 6.10
CA ALA A 252 -8.54 8.27 6.06
C ALA A 252 -9.05 7.96 7.46
N LEU A 253 -8.21 7.37 8.32
CA LEU A 253 -8.57 7.13 9.71
C LEU A 253 -8.78 8.45 10.44
N ALA A 254 -7.85 9.40 10.32
CA ALA A 254 -7.96 10.70 11.00
C ALA A 254 -9.24 11.46 10.57
N ALA A 255 -9.56 11.46 9.27
CA ALA A 255 -10.80 12.01 8.74
C ALA A 255 -12.03 11.30 9.33
N GLN A 256 -12.06 9.97 9.27
CA GLN A 256 -13.19 9.16 9.78
C GLN A 256 -13.38 9.31 11.30
N LEU A 257 -12.31 9.66 12.03
CA LEU A 257 -12.36 9.92 13.46
C LEU A 257 -12.91 11.32 13.77
N THR A 258 -12.56 12.35 12.98
CA THR A 258 -12.73 13.76 13.39
C THR A 258 -13.43 14.65 12.37
N THR A 259 -12.96 14.69 11.11
CA THR A 259 -13.37 15.74 10.15
C THR A 259 -14.35 15.30 9.07
N HIS A 260 -14.61 14.00 8.94
CA HIS A 260 -15.57 13.48 7.97
C HIS A 260 -17.02 13.74 8.42
N TYR A 261 -17.97 13.84 7.47
CA TYR A 261 -19.36 14.18 7.79
C TYR A 261 -20.05 13.18 8.75
N ASN A 262 -19.62 11.92 8.71
CA ASN A 262 -20.07 10.85 9.61
C ASN A 262 -18.98 10.44 10.63
N ALA A 263 -18.13 11.39 11.03
CA ALA A 263 -17.03 11.14 11.98
C ALA A 263 -17.50 10.39 13.24
N ILE A 264 -16.62 9.52 13.76
CA ILE A 264 -16.90 8.72 14.96
C ILE A 264 -16.93 9.61 16.21
N VAL A 265 -16.02 10.59 16.29
CA VAL A 265 -15.89 11.51 17.43
C VAL A 265 -16.19 12.93 16.96
N LYS A 266 -17.47 13.21 16.71
CA LYS A 266 -17.93 14.54 16.24
C LYS A 266 -17.77 15.64 17.29
N ASP A 267 -17.97 15.30 18.56
CA ASP A 267 -17.80 16.24 19.66
C ASP A 267 -16.31 16.46 19.92
N ARG A 268 -15.85 17.69 19.70
CA ARG A 268 -14.44 18.08 19.86
C ARG A 268 -13.99 18.11 21.32
N ALA A 269 -14.92 18.15 22.28
CA ALA A 269 -14.59 18.01 23.69
C ALA A 269 -14.21 16.58 24.08
N VAL A 270 -14.61 15.59 23.26
CA VAL A 270 -14.29 14.17 23.49
C VAL A 270 -12.95 13.85 22.82
N PRO A 271 -11.96 13.34 23.57
CA PRO A 271 -10.68 12.96 23.00
C PRO A 271 -10.80 11.67 22.16
N VAL A 272 -9.98 11.57 21.12
CA VAL A 272 -9.86 10.35 20.32
C VAL A 272 -9.00 9.34 21.08
N GLU A 273 -9.49 8.11 21.19
CA GLU A 273 -8.87 7.00 21.94
C GLU A 273 -8.70 5.78 21.04
N GLN A 274 -7.91 4.81 21.48
CA GLN A 274 -7.66 3.56 20.75
C GLN A 274 -8.95 2.86 20.28
N VAL A 275 -9.98 2.80 21.13
CA VAL A 275 -11.27 2.18 20.78
C VAL A 275 -11.93 2.85 19.57
N HIS A 276 -11.82 4.18 19.43
CA HIS A 276 -12.35 4.90 18.29
C HIS A 276 -11.59 4.55 17.00
N VAL A 277 -10.26 4.41 17.09
CA VAL A 277 -9.41 4.02 15.94
C VAL A 277 -9.78 2.63 15.43
N LEU A 278 -10.01 1.68 16.34
CA LEU A 278 -10.41 0.33 16.00
C LEU A 278 -11.77 0.28 15.26
N VAL A 279 -12.74 1.11 15.69
CA VAL A 279 -14.03 1.27 14.99
C VAL A 279 -13.84 1.93 13.63
N ALA A 280 -12.97 2.95 13.53
CA ALA A 280 -12.66 3.63 12.27
C ALA A 280 -12.04 2.67 11.25
N LYS A 281 -11.14 1.81 11.71
CA LYS A 281 -10.50 0.75 10.92
C LYS A 281 -11.54 -0.18 10.29
N GLU A 282 -12.46 -0.72 11.09
CA GLU A 282 -13.50 -1.62 10.57
C GLU A 282 -14.39 -0.92 9.53
N ARG A 283 -14.84 0.32 9.81
CA ARG A 283 -15.63 1.10 8.84
C ARG A 283 -14.89 1.35 7.53
N LEU A 284 -13.59 1.62 7.61
CA LEU A 284 -12.76 1.85 6.42
C LEU A 284 -12.67 0.57 5.56
N ILE A 285 -12.50 -0.59 6.20
CA ILE A 285 -12.41 -1.90 5.52
C ILE A 285 -13.77 -2.28 4.90
N GLU A 286 -14.87 -2.03 5.60
CA GLU A 286 -16.23 -2.29 5.10
C GLU A 286 -16.60 -1.40 3.91
N ARG A 287 -16.15 -0.14 3.89
CA ARG A 287 -16.48 0.82 2.83
C ARG A 287 -15.95 0.41 1.45
N ARG A 288 -14.92 -0.44 1.38
CA ARG A 288 -14.25 -0.86 0.14
C ARG A 288 -13.97 0.33 -0.78
N ASP A 289 -13.18 1.29 -0.29
CA ASP A 289 -12.81 2.44 -1.12
C ASP A 289 -12.13 1.99 -2.43
N THR A 290 -12.32 2.75 -3.50
CA THR A 290 -11.81 2.42 -4.86
C THR A 290 -10.32 2.07 -4.90
N HIS A 291 -9.51 2.65 -4.02
CA HIS A 291 -8.10 2.27 -3.88
C HIS A 291 -7.90 0.83 -3.39
N LEU A 292 -8.72 0.41 -2.43
CA LEU A 292 -8.71 -0.93 -1.88
C LEU A 292 -9.22 -1.93 -2.93
N ASP A 293 -10.19 -1.54 -3.76
CA ASP A 293 -10.65 -2.36 -4.90
C ASP A 293 -9.58 -2.53 -5.98
N SER A 294 -8.80 -1.48 -6.27
CA SER A 294 -7.65 -1.62 -7.18
C SER A 294 -6.64 -2.63 -6.63
N LEU A 295 -6.44 -2.66 -5.32
CA LEU A 295 -5.62 -3.66 -4.63
C LEU A 295 -6.12 -5.10 -4.89
N VAL A 296 -7.44 -5.31 -4.90
CA VAL A 296 -8.09 -6.61 -5.19
C VAL A 296 -7.76 -7.12 -6.58
N SER A 297 -7.84 -6.26 -7.61
CA SER A 297 -7.64 -6.70 -9.00
C SER A 297 -6.24 -7.27 -9.23
N HIS A 298 -5.24 -6.74 -8.51
CA HIS A 298 -3.84 -7.15 -8.64
C HIS A 298 -3.53 -8.47 -7.89
N LEU A 299 -4.32 -8.87 -6.88
CA LEU A 299 -4.11 -10.12 -6.12
C LEU A 299 -4.24 -11.39 -6.99
N HIS A 300 -4.81 -11.29 -8.19
CA HIS A 300 -4.91 -12.41 -9.12
C HIS A 300 -3.64 -12.63 -9.96
N GLU A 301 -2.74 -11.65 -10.02
CA GLU A 301 -1.51 -11.72 -10.80
C GLU A 301 -0.53 -12.76 -10.25
N LYS A 302 0.07 -13.56 -11.15
CA LYS A 302 1.03 -14.62 -10.78
C LYS A 302 2.23 -14.09 -9.99
N ARG A 303 2.68 -12.86 -10.28
CA ARG A 303 3.82 -12.21 -9.62
C ARG A 303 3.51 -11.84 -8.17
N ILE A 304 2.30 -11.35 -7.93
CA ILE A 304 1.84 -10.95 -6.60
C ILE A 304 1.56 -12.19 -5.73
N LYS A 305 0.92 -13.20 -6.30
CA LYS A 305 0.66 -14.49 -5.64
C LYS A 305 1.95 -15.12 -5.10
N ARG A 306 2.99 -15.19 -5.93
CA ARG A 306 4.33 -15.71 -5.56
C ARG A 306 4.91 -15.07 -4.31
N VAL A 307 4.55 -13.82 -4.00
CA VAL A 307 5.04 -13.11 -2.81
C VAL A 307 4.08 -13.21 -1.63
N ILE A 308 2.80 -12.95 -1.86
CA ILE A 308 1.80 -12.89 -0.79
C ILE A 308 1.55 -14.28 -0.19
N GLU A 309 1.50 -15.33 -1.00
CA GLU A 309 1.22 -16.69 -0.53
C GLU A 309 2.24 -17.19 0.51
N PRO A 310 3.56 -17.15 0.24
CA PRO A 310 4.60 -17.41 1.25
C PRO A 310 4.48 -16.61 2.56
N ILE A 311 4.05 -15.34 2.48
CA ILE A 311 3.88 -14.49 3.66
C ILE A 311 2.67 -14.96 4.48
N LEU A 312 1.59 -15.40 3.84
CA LEU A 312 0.39 -15.91 4.49
C LEU A 312 0.58 -17.30 5.11
N THR A 313 1.41 -18.15 4.51
CA THR A 313 1.73 -19.50 5.03
C THR A 313 2.85 -19.47 6.07
N GLY A 314 3.63 -18.39 6.11
CA GLY A 314 4.80 -18.25 6.98
C GLY A 314 6.02 -19.03 6.48
N ASP A 315 6.04 -19.40 5.19
CA ASP A 315 7.12 -20.16 4.56
C ASP A 315 7.65 -19.42 3.33
N VAL A 316 8.81 -18.75 3.48
CA VAL A 316 9.41 -17.95 2.40
C VAL A 316 10.52 -18.74 1.70
N PRO A 317 10.48 -18.86 0.36
CA PRO A 317 11.55 -19.50 -0.41
C PRO A 317 12.89 -18.83 -0.13
N ALA A 318 13.88 -19.61 0.33
CA ALA A 318 15.23 -19.11 0.53
C ALA A 318 16.03 -19.18 -0.79
N GLY A 319 16.64 -18.06 -1.19
CA GLY A 319 17.55 -18.02 -2.35
C GLY A 319 16.86 -18.05 -3.71
N ASP A 320 15.56 -17.71 -3.79
CA ASP A 320 14.84 -17.57 -5.06
C ASP A 320 14.95 -16.13 -5.59
N THR A 321 15.75 -15.94 -6.64
CA THR A 321 15.94 -14.64 -7.29
C THR A 321 14.65 -14.09 -7.89
N THR A 322 13.77 -14.96 -8.37
CA THR A 322 12.48 -14.54 -8.93
C THR A 322 11.57 -14.01 -7.83
N TYR A 323 11.53 -14.69 -6.68
CA TYR A 323 10.81 -14.22 -5.50
C TYR A 323 11.35 -12.87 -5.02
N ASP A 324 12.67 -12.67 -5.03
CA ASP A 324 13.30 -11.41 -4.63
C ASP A 324 12.94 -10.24 -5.55
N GLU A 325 12.93 -10.46 -6.87
CA GLU A 325 12.49 -9.46 -7.86
C GLU A 325 11.00 -9.13 -7.71
N ASP A 326 10.17 -10.16 -7.53
CA ASP A 326 8.73 -9.99 -7.32
C ASP A 326 8.47 -9.26 -5.99
N PHE A 327 9.23 -9.57 -4.93
CA PHE A 327 9.11 -8.90 -3.64
C PHE A 327 9.51 -7.42 -3.73
N ALA A 328 10.60 -7.10 -4.44
CA ALA A 328 10.99 -5.72 -4.71
C ALA A 328 9.85 -4.97 -5.44
N TYR A 329 9.26 -5.60 -6.46
CA TYR A 329 8.11 -5.05 -7.17
C TYR A 329 6.92 -4.74 -6.24
N LEU A 330 6.55 -5.67 -5.34
CA LEU A 330 5.44 -5.44 -4.40
C LEU A 330 5.80 -4.39 -3.33
N LYS A 331 7.07 -4.29 -2.95
CA LYS A 331 7.56 -3.25 -2.04
C LYS A 331 7.42 -1.88 -2.67
N ASP A 332 7.74 -1.74 -3.96
CA ASP A 332 7.56 -0.49 -4.72
C ASP A 332 6.07 -0.14 -4.90
N LEU A 333 5.20 -1.15 -5.00
CA LEU A 333 3.74 -0.94 -4.94
C LEU A 333 3.25 -0.55 -3.53
N GLY A 334 4.08 -0.71 -2.49
CA GLY A 334 3.72 -0.44 -1.09
C GLY A 334 2.85 -1.54 -0.47
N LEU A 335 2.86 -2.75 -1.02
CA LEU A 335 2.05 -3.87 -0.52
C LEU A 335 2.76 -4.70 0.54
N VAL A 336 4.09 -4.75 0.47
CA VAL A 336 4.94 -5.50 1.41
C VAL A 336 6.06 -4.62 1.95
N THR A 337 6.58 -5.03 3.10
CA THR A 337 7.71 -4.36 3.77
C THR A 337 8.63 -5.38 4.43
N VAL A 338 9.81 -4.90 4.83
CA VAL A 338 10.76 -5.66 5.65
C VAL A 338 10.90 -4.94 6.98
N GLU A 339 10.51 -5.61 8.07
CA GLU A 339 10.61 -5.06 9.42
C GLU A 339 11.33 -6.06 10.32
N GLY A 340 12.45 -5.62 10.93
CA GLY A 340 13.30 -6.51 11.73
C GLY A 340 13.92 -7.66 10.93
N GLY A 341 14.14 -7.48 9.62
CA GLY A 341 14.59 -8.54 8.71
C GLY A 341 13.49 -9.49 8.24
N LEU A 342 12.25 -9.31 8.68
CA LEU A 342 11.12 -10.19 8.36
C LEU A 342 10.27 -9.56 7.26
N ARG A 343 10.03 -10.31 6.18
CA ARG A 343 9.15 -9.96 5.06
C ARG A 343 7.69 -10.11 5.50
N ARG A 344 6.87 -9.08 5.29
CA ARG A 344 5.45 -9.05 5.69
C ARG A 344 4.62 -8.13 4.81
N ILE A 345 3.30 -8.22 4.93
CA ILE A 345 2.37 -7.25 4.34
C ILE A 345 2.62 -5.87 4.98
N ALA A 346 2.54 -4.80 4.20
CA ALA A 346 3.01 -3.47 4.57
C ALA A 346 2.37 -2.90 5.85
N ASN A 347 1.11 -3.24 6.12
CA ASN A 347 0.40 -2.82 7.33
C ASN A 347 -0.78 -3.77 7.68
N PRO A 348 -1.27 -3.75 8.93
CA PRO A 348 -2.39 -4.58 9.38
C PRO A 348 -3.71 -4.35 8.62
N ILE A 349 -4.00 -3.13 8.15
CA ILE A 349 -5.21 -2.88 7.34
C ILE A 349 -5.15 -3.64 6.02
N TYR A 350 -4.02 -3.58 5.32
CA TYR A 350 -3.82 -4.34 4.08
C TYR A 350 -3.85 -5.85 4.33
N SER A 351 -3.26 -6.31 5.42
CA SER A 351 -3.33 -7.71 5.87
C SER A 351 -4.77 -8.19 5.98
N GLU A 352 -5.62 -7.41 6.67
CA GLU A 352 -7.04 -7.73 6.84
C GLU A 352 -7.82 -7.68 5.51
N ILE A 353 -7.56 -6.69 4.65
CA ILE A 353 -8.22 -6.55 3.35
C ILE A 353 -7.87 -7.71 2.43
N ILE A 354 -6.58 -8.03 2.29
CA ILE A 354 -6.10 -9.14 1.46
C ILE A 354 -6.77 -10.43 1.93
N SER A 355 -6.79 -10.72 3.24
CA SER A 355 -7.47 -11.90 3.75
C SER A 355 -8.96 -11.91 3.45
N ARG A 356 -9.69 -10.81 3.69
CA ARG A 356 -11.13 -10.73 3.43
C ARG A 356 -11.47 -10.99 1.97
N VAL A 357 -10.63 -10.49 1.07
CA VAL A 357 -10.79 -10.70 -0.38
C VAL A 357 -10.56 -12.17 -0.73
N LEU A 358 -9.50 -12.77 -0.20
CA LEU A 358 -9.14 -14.16 -0.49
C LEU A 358 -10.13 -15.16 0.12
N ILE A 359 -10.71 -14.89 1.28
CA ILE A 359 -11.69 -15.76 1.93
C ILE A 359 -13.13 -15.53 1.43
N HIS A 360 -13.39 -14.47 0.65
CA HIS A 360 -14.76 -14.14 0.21
C HIS A 360 -15.41 -15.29 -0.54
N PHE A 361 -14.66 -15.96 -1.42
CA PHE A 361 -15.12 -17.16 -2.15
C PHE A 361 -15.51 -18.31 -1.20
N VAL A 362 -14.74 -18.52 -0.12
CA VAL A 362 -15.05 -19.53 0.90
C VAL A 362 -16.37 -19.17 1.59
N GLN A 363 -16.52 -17.91 2.00
CA GLN A 363 -17.73 -17.45 2.71
C GLN A 363 -19.00 -17.60 1.88
N THR A 364 -18.94 -17.34 0.58
CA THR A 364 -20.09 -17.52 -0.33
C THR A 364 -20.38 -18.98 -0.64
N SER A 365 -19.40 -19.87 -0.44
CA SER A 365 -19.53 -21.31 -0.69
C SER A 365 -19.99 -22.11 0.52
N ILE A 366 -20.05 -21.49 1.72
CA ILE A 366 -20.60 -22.11 2.94
C ILE A 366 -22.13 -21.97 2.89
N PRO A 367 -22.91 -23.03 2.63
CA PRO A 367 -24.34 -22.93 2.30
C PRO A 367 -25.21 -22.51 3.50
N GLU A 368 -24.91 -23.01 4.70
CA GLU A 368 -25.63 -22.73 5.95
C GLU A 368 -24.66 -22.73 7.14
N LEU A 369 -24.92 -21.89 8.15
CA LEU A 369 -24.14 -21.85 9.40
C LEU A 369 -24.48 -23.10 10.23
N PRO A 370 -23.56 -24.06 10.47
CA PRO A 370 -23.97 -25.32 11.08
C PRO A 370 -24.12 -25.26 12.61
N VAL A 371 -23.65 -24.22 13.30
CA VAL A 371 -23.53 -24.28 14.77
C VAL A 371 -23.82 -22.93 15.42
N GLU A 372 -24.76 -22.90 16.39
CA GLU A 372 -24.80 -21.86 17.42
C GLU A 372 -23.54 -22.01 18.29
N CYS A 373 -22.39 -21.50 17.83
CA CYS A 373 -21.17 -21.50 18.63
C CYS A 373 -21.25 -20.51 19.81
N ALA A 374 -22.30 -19.69 19.87
CA ALA A 374 -22.57 -18.83 21.01
C ALA A 374 -23.20 -19.66 22.13
N ARG A 375 -22.51 -19.80 23.26
CA ARG A 375 -23.08 -20.36 24.47
C ARG A 375 -24.16 -19.42 25.00
N LYS A 376 -25.09 -19.97 25.79
CA LYS A 376 -26.19 -19.20 26.41
C LYS A 376 -25.73 -18.06 27.33
N ASP A 377 -24.48 -18.08 27.78
CA ASP A 377 -23.84 -17.04 28.59
C ASP A 377 -23.19 -15.92 27.75
N GLY A 378 -23.29 -15.99 26.41
CA GLY A 378 -22.69 -15.01 25.49
C GLY A 378 -21.21 -15.24 25.19
N THR A 379 -20.63 -16.38 25.58
CA THR A 379 -19.26 -16.77 25.22
C THR A 379 -19.23 -17.66 23.98
N LEU A 380 -18.09 -17.69 23.29
CA LEU A 380 -17.84 -18.53 22.13
C LEU A 380 -17.38 -19.92 22.57
N ASP A 381 -18.07 -20.95 22.11
CA ASP A 381 -17.65 -22.34 22.23
C ASP A 381 -16.61 -22.69 21.16
N MET A 382 -15.34 -22.48 21.50
CA MET A 382 -14.23 -22.73 20.57
C MET A 382 -14.06 -24.20 20.18
N MET A 383 -14.37 -25.14 21.07
CA MET A 383 -14.26 -26.57 20.74
C MET A 383 -15.35 -26.99 19.76
N GLY A 384 -16.61 -26.59 20.02
CA GLY A 384 -17.70 -26.82 19.06
C GLY A 384 -17.44 -26.16 17.70
N LEU A 385 -16.79 -24.98 17.67
CA LEU A 385 -16.36 -24.35 16.42
C LEU A 385 -15.32 -25.18 15.67
N ILE A 386 -14.32 -25.73 16.38
CA ILE A 386 -13.27 -26.57 15.77
C ILE A 386 -13.85 -27.90 15.27
N GLU A 387 -14.72 -28.54 16.05
CA GLU A 387 -15.38 -29.78 15.66
C GLU A 387 -16.28 -29.57 14.44
N GLY A 388 -17.08 -28.50 14.44
CA GLY A 388 -17.89 -28.12 13.28
C GLY A 388 -17.04 -27.72 12.06
N PHE A 389 -15.86 -27.14 12.28
CA PHE A 389 -14.91 -26.91 11.19
C PHE A 389 -14.38 -28.22 10.61
N LEU A 390 -14.02 -29.20 11.44
CA LEU A 390 -13.54 -30.50 10.97
C LEU A 390 -14.61 -31.22 10.16
N GLU A 391 -15.86 -31.21 10.60
CA GLU A 391 -16.99 -31.77 9.83
C GLU A 391 -17.14 -31.09 8.46
N PHE A 392 -17.19 -29.75 8.46
CA PHE A 392 -17.23 -28.97 7.23
C PHE A 392 -16.03 -29.25 6.30
N TRP A 393 -14.83 -29.39 6.87
CA TRP A 393 -13.59 -29.63 6.15
C TRP A 393 -13.59 -31.00 5.46
N ARG A 394 -14.12 -32.05 6.12
CA ARG A 394 -14.29 -33.38 5.53
C ARG A 394 -15.23 -33.34 4.31
N GLU A 395 -16.33 -32.61 4.42
CA GLU A 395 -17.37 -32.57 3.38
C GLU A 395 -17.00 -31.68 2.18
N ASN A 396 -16.35 -30.53 2.44
CA ASN A 396 -16.22 -29.46 1.44
C ASN A 396 -14.76 -29.12 1.09
N GLY A 397 -13.79 -29.59 1.87
CA GLY A 397 -12.39 -29.17 1.75
C GLY A 397 -11.81 -29.42 0.36
N GLU A 398 -12.04 -30.59 -0.23
CA GLU A 398 -11.50 -30.92 -1.57
C GLU A 398 -11.96 -29.94 -2.66
N ILE A 399 -13.25 -29.63 -2.69
CA ILE A 399 -13.86 -28.76 -3.72
C ILE A 399 -13.36 -27.33 -3.54
N LEU A 400 -13.29 -26.85 -2.29
CA LEU A 400 -12.82 -25.50 -1.96
C LEU A 400 -11.35 -25.31 -2.31
N LEU A 401 -10.50 -26.29 -2.00
CA LEU A 401 -9.07 -26.26 -2.35
C LEU A 401 -8.85 -26.16 -3.86
N ARG A 402 -9.58 -26.94 -4.66
CA ARG A 402 -9.48 -26.91 -6.14
C ARG A 402 -9.91 -25.56 -6.74
N GLY A 403 -10.87 -24.89 -6.12
CA GLY A 403 -11.38 -23.59 -6.60
C GLY A 403 -10.48 -22.38 -6.30
N MET A 404 -9.49 -22.53 -5.40
CA MET A 404 -8.72 -21.39 -4.92
C MET A 404 -7.49 -21.06 -5.77
N SER A 405 -7.23 -19.76 -5.90
CA SER A 405 -6.04 -19.25 -6.62
C SER A 405 -4.74 -19.37 -5.81
N TYR A 406 -4.84 -19.38 -4.48
CA TYR A 406 -3.72 -19.45 -3.53
C TYR A 406 -3.67 -20.87 -2.96
N GLN A 407 -3.06 -21.80 -3.69
CA GLN A 407 -3.12 -23.23 -3.42
C GLN A 407 -2.38 -23.65 -2.13
N GLU A 408 -1.31 -22.95 -1.76
CA GLU A 408 -0.55 -23.26 -0.54
C GLU A 408 -1.19 -22.66 0.70
N ALA A 409 -1.72 -21.44 0.57
CA ALA A 409 -2.45 -20.78 1.65
C ALA A 409 -3.91 -21.25 1.76
N ALA A 410 -4.41 -22.03 0.80
CA ALA A 410 -5.81 -22.42 0.70
C ALA A 410 -6.37 -23.03 2.01
N PRO A 411 -5.71 -24.00 2.69
CA PRO A 411 -6.22 -24.54 3.96
C PRO A 411 -6.38 -23.48 5.05
N HIS A 412 -5.39 -22.58 5.18
CA HIS A 412 -5.44 -21.46 6.12
C HIS A 412 -6.61 -20.52 5.78
N LEU A 413 -6.80 -20.21 4.49
CA LEU A 413 -7.88 -19.35 4.00
C LEU A 413 -9.26 -19.96 4.24
N VAL A 414 -9.43 -21.29 4.09
CA VAL A 414 -10.69 -21.96 4.39
C VAL A 414 -11.05 -21.82 5.86
N PHE A 415 -10.11 -22.12 6.77
CA PHE A 415 -10.35 -21.97 8.20
C PHE A 415 -10.66 -20.52 8.58
N MET A 416 -9.92 -19.56 8.04
CA MET A 416 -10.19 -18.13 8.25
C MET A 416 -11.57 -17.71 7.74
N GLY A 417 -11.99 -18.21 6.57
CA GLY A 417 -13.31 -17.96 6.00
C GLY A 417 -14.44 -18.54 6.84
N TYR A 418 -14.27 -19.78 7.30
CA TYR A 418 -15.19 -20.45 8.21
C TYR A 418 -15.32 -19.68 9.53
N LEU A 419 -14.20 -19.38 10.17
CA LEU A 419 -14.15 -18.63 11.42
C LEU A 419 -14.84 -17.27 11.30
N GLN A 420 -14.55 -16.52 10.23
CA GLN A 420 -15.16 -15.20 9.98
C GLN A 420 -16.68 -15.30 9.77
N ARG A 421 -17.16 -16.38 9.14
CA ARG A 421 -18.60 -16.58 8.89
C ARG A 421 -19.34 -16.92 10.19
N VAL A 422 -18.75 -17.78 11.03
CA VAL A 422 -19.32 -18.27 12.28
C VAL A 422 -19.31 -17.23 13.40
N VAL A 423 -18.23 -16.45 13.50
CA VAL A 423 -18.04 -15.44 14.55
C VAL A 423 -18.96 -14.21 14.36
N ASN A 424 -19.97 -14.24 13.50
CA ASN A 424 -20.85 -13.11 13.14
C ASN A 424 -21.31 -12.28 14.38
N GLY A 425 -20.60 -11.17 14.69
CA GLY A 425 -20.75 -10.37 15.92
C GLY A 425 -19.47 -10.16 16.76
N GLY A 426 -18.44 -10.98 16.58
CA GLY A 426 -17.09 -10.84 17.13
C GLY A 426 -16.08 -10.32 16.11
N ARG A 427 -14.87 -10.01 16.57
CA ARG A 427 -13.76 -9.48 15.75
C ARG A 427 -12.62 -10.48 15.70
N VAL A 428 -12.11 -10.78 14.50
CA VAL A 428 -10.92 -11.61 14.33
C VAL A 428 -9.77 -10.70 13.92
N ASP A 429 -8.75 -10.59 14.77
CA ASP A 429 -7.50 -9.91 14.44
C ASP A 429 -6.54 -10.91 13.80
N ARG A 430 -5.95 -10.52 12.67
CA ARG A 430 -5.05 -11.34 11.85
C ARG A 430 -3.69 -10.68 11.79
N GLU A 431 -2.64 -11.43 12.07
CA GLU A 431 -1.26 -10.92 11.96
C GLU A 431 -0.40 -11.88 11.12
N PHE A 432 -0.33 -11.62 9.80
CA PHE A 432 0.57 -12.37 8.90
C PHE A 432 1.95 -11.76 8.91
N ALA A 433 2.81 -12.24 9.81
CA ALA A 433 4.19 -11.80 9.84
C ALA A 433 5.12 -12.96 10.22
N LEU A 434 5.95 -13.35 9.25
CA LEU A 434 6.88 -14.45 9.36
C LEU A 434 7.84 -14.22 10.52
N GLY A 435 7.98 -15.20 11.43
CA GLY A 435 8.97 -15.14 12.52
C GLY A 435 8.69 -14.13 13.65
N THR A 436 7.49 -13.55 13.75
CA THR A 436 7.21 -12.46 14.70
C THR A 436 6.93 -12.86 16.15
N ARG A 437 6.87 -14.16 16.47
CA ARG A 437 6.43 -14.67 17.79
C ARG A 437 5.06 -14.10 18.22
N ARG A 438 4.22 -13.75 17.25
CA ARG A 438 2.81 -13.36 17.44
C ARG A 438 1.93 -14.48 16.90
N ALA A 439 0.69 -14.57 17.38
CA ALA A 439 -0.22 -15.59 16.87
C ALA A 439 -0.82 -15.19 15.53
N ASP A 440 -1.01 -16.16 14.65
CA ASP A 440 -1.58 -15.93 13.31
C ASP A 440 -3.00 -15.32 13.41
N LEU A 441 -3.82 -15.78 14.38
CA LEU A 441 -5.19 -15.31 14.61
C LEU A 441 -5.47 -15.07 16.10
N VAL A 442 -6.15 -13.97 16.40
CA VAL A 442 -6.74 -13.69 17.71
C VAL A 442 -8.23 -13.41 17.54
N VAL A 443 -9.07 -14.27 18.12
CA VAL A 443 -10.51 -14.10 18.11
C VAL A 443 -10.94 -13.30 19.32
N HIS A 444 -11.67 -12.21 19.09
CA HIS A 444 -12.34 -11.41 20.11
C HIS A 444 -13.84 -11.67 20.00
N TYR A 445 -14.44 -12.22 21.05
CA TYR A 445 -15.87 -12.48 21.11
C TYR A 445 -16.49 -11.82 22.34
N GLY A 446 -17.62 -11.13 22.15
CA GLY A 446 -18.22 -10.29 23.19
C GLY A 446 -17.26 -9.20 23.70
N THR A 447 -17.38 -8.84 24.98
CA THR A 447 -16.60 -7.74 25.58
C THR A 447 -15.26 -8.18 26.20
N ALA A 448 -15.04 -9.47 26.44
CA ALA A 448 -13.92 -9.94 27.26
C ALA A 448 -13.20 -11.20 26.74
N GLN A 449 -13.84 -12.04 25.92
CA GLN A 449 -13.23 -13.31 25.50
C GLN A 449 -12.19 -13.07 24.41
N LYS A 450 -11.03 -13.70 24.58
CA LYS A 450 -9.94 -13.73 23.61
C LYS A 450 -9.45 -15.15 23.44
N GLU A 451 -9.29 -15.58 22.21
CA GLU A 451 -8.80 -16.92 21.86
C GLU A 451 -7.65 -16.79 20.88
N VAL A 452 -6.62 -17.63 21.07
CA VAL A 452 -5.38 -17.60 20.27
C VAL A 452 -5.33 -18.83 19.40
N ILE A 453 -5.19 -18.63 18.09
CA ILE A 453 -5.11 -19.71 17.11
C ILE A 453 -3.86 -19.50 16.24
N GLU A 454 -3.06 -20.54 16.12
CA GLU A 454 -1.92 -20.61 15.20
C GLU A 454 -2.25 -21.58 14.06
N LEU A 455 -1.90 -21.22 12.82
CA LEU A 455 -2.11 -22.06 11.64
C LEU A 455 -0.76 -22.50 11.08
N LYS A 456 -0.58 -23.79 10.81
CA LYS A 456 0.65 -24.31 10.19
C LYS A 456 0.35 -25.40 9.17
N LEU A 457 1.19 -25.48 8.16
CA LEU A 457 1.27 -26.65 7.29
C LEU A 457 2.10 -27.74 7.97
N ALA A 458 1.63 -28.99 7.94
CA ALA A 458 2.29 -30.13 8.59
C ALA A 458 3.68 -30.42 8.01
N GLN A 459 3.90 -30.08 6.75
CA GLN A 459 5.15 -30.20 6.01
C GLN A 459 6.28 -29.32 6.59
N ALA A 460 5.95 -28.29 7.38
CA ALA A 460 6.95 -27.38 7.93
C ALA A 460 7.84 -28.10 8.97
N PRO A 461 9.18 -27.94 8.91
CA PRO A 461 10.09 -28.58 9.86
C PRO A 461 9.77 -28.20 11.31
N LYS A 462 9.53 -29.22 12.16
CA LYS A 462 9.15 -29.04 13.57
C LYS A 462 7.86 -28.23 13.76
N ALA A 463 6.91 -28.30 12.81
CA ALA A 463 5.64 -27.56 12.83
C ALA A 463 4.93 -27.64 14.19
N VAL A 464 4.76 -28.86 14.73
CA VAL A 464 4.10 -29.08 16.02
C VAL A 464 4.86 -28.42 17.16
N ALA A 465 6.15 -28.73 17.32
CA ALA A 465 6.95 -28.21 18.43
C ALA A 465 7.14 -26.68 18.38
N ARG A 466 7.25 -26.10 17.19
CA ARG A 466 7.32 -24.64 17.02
C ARG A 466 5.95 -23.99 17.25
N GLY A 467 4.89 -24.57 16.68
CA GLY A 467 3.53 -24.06 16.79
C GLY A 467 3.03 -24.06 18.24
N THR A 468 3.18 -25.17 18.97
CA THR A 468 2.71 -25.25 20.36
C THR A 468 3.46 -24.29 21.28
N ARG A 469 4.77 -24.12 21.07
CA ARG A 469 5.57 -23.12 21.78
C ARG A 469 5.10 -21.69 21.47
N GLN A 470 4.84 -21.38 20.21
CA GLN A 470 4.37 -20.05 19.80
C GLN A 470 3.00 -19.72 20.38
N VAL A 471 2.07 -20.68 20.36
CA VAL A 471 0.75 -20.56 21.01
C VAL A 471 0.92 -20.31 22.51
N SER A 472 1.75 -21.10 23.21
CA SER A 472 1.99 -20.93 24.65
C SER A 472 2.59 -19.56 24.99
N GLU A 473 3.64 -19.13 24.27
CA GLU A 473 4.29 -17.82 24.49
C GLU A 473 3.29 -16.67 24.30
N TYR A 474 2.41 -16.76 23.30
CA TYR A 474 1.45 -15.71 23.00
C TYR A 474 0.23 -15.73 23.94
N ALA A 475 -0.30 -16.92 24.26
CA ALA A 475 -1.37 -17.09 25.25
C ALA A 475 -0.98 -16.47 26.60
N LYS A 476 0.25 -16.70 27.07
CA LYS A 476 0.77 -16.09 28.30
C LYS A 476 0.80 -14.57 28.27
N ARG A 477 1.20 -13.97 27.14
CA ARG A 477 1.21 -12.51 26.98
C ARG A 477 -0.20 -11.91 27.07
N LEU A 478 -1.21 -12.67 26.63
CA LEU A 478 -2.61 -12.28 26.73
C LEU A 478 -3.28 -12.71 28.05
N GLY A 479 -2.56 -13.36 28.96
CA GLY A 479 -3.10 -13.88 30.23
C GLY A 479 -4.02 -15.09 30.06
N LEU A 480 -3.92 -15.80 28.93
CA LEU A 480 -4.73 -16.98 28.60
C LEU A 480 -4.03 -18.26 29.08
N LYS A 481 -4.82 -19.25 29.50
CA LYS A 481 -4.36 -20.59 29.90
C LYS A 481 -4.58 -21.65 28.81
N LYS A 482 -5.27 -21.28 27.73
CA LYS A 482 -5.61 -22.18 26.62
C LYS A 482 -5.32 -21.49 25.30
N GLY A 483 -4.94 -22.27 24.29
CA GLY A 483 -4.76 -21.82 22.91
C GLY A 483 -4.84 -22.99 21.93
N TYR A 484 -4.84 -22.69 20.64
CA TYR A 484 -5.15 -23.65 19.59
C TYR A 484 -4.07 -23.63 18.50
N LEU A 485 -3.64 -24.81 18.07
CA LEU A 485 -2.75 -25.01 16.93
C LEU A 485 -3.49 -25.87 15.90
N ILE A 486 -3.70 -25.33 14.70
CA ILE A 486 -4.33 -26.07 13.60
C ILE A 486 -3.28 -26.39 12.56
N LEU A 487 -3.08 -27.68 12.34
CA LEU A 487 -2.15 -28.27 11.41
C LEU A 487 -2.90 -28.78 10.19
N PHE A 488 -2.54 -28.30 9.01
CA PHE A 488 -3.08 -28.78 7.75
C PHE A 488 -2.06 -29.66 7.04
N ASP A 489 -2.45 -30.89 6.73
CA ASP A 489 -1.62 -31.77 5.91
C ASP A 489 -2.10 -31.80 4.45
N ARG A 490 -1.35 -31.10 3.58
CA ARG A 490 -1.65 -31.03 2.15
C ARG A 490 -1.32 -32.33 1.40
N GLU A 491 -0.44 -33.15 1.94
CA GLU A 491 0.03 -34.40 1.33
C GLU A 491 -0.65 -35.63 1.94
N ALA A 492 -1.61 -35.41 2.86
CA ALA A 492 -2.38 -36.47 3.48
C ALA A 492 -3.04 -37.34 2.39
N VAL A 493 -2.71 -38.63 2.43
CA VAL A 493 -3.38 -39.68 1.65
C VAL A 493 -4.62 -40.22 2.36
N THR A 494 -4.83 -39.83 3.62
CA THR A 494 -6.01 -40.18 4.42
C THR A 494 -7.29 -39.73 3.69
N PRO A 495 -8.30 -40.62 3.56
CA PRO A 495 -9.61 -40.26 3.02
C PRO A 495 -10.18 -39.02 3.72
N TRP A 496 -10.87 -38.16 2.98
CA TRP A 496 -11.37 -36.90 3.50
C TRP A 496 -12.29 -37.10 4.70
N GLU A 497 -13.08 -38.19 4.73
CA GLU A 497 -14.02 -38.55 5.78
C GLU A 497 -13.32 -38.92 7.11
N GLU A 498 -12.05 -39.32 7.06
CA GLU A 498 -11.26 -39.78 8.21
C GLU A 498 -10.29 -38.72 8.74
N ARG A 499 -10.19 -37.54 8.08
CA ARG A 499 -9.31 -36.44 8.52
C ARG A 499 -9.83 -35.77 9.77
N GLY A 500 -8.96 -35.20 10.61
CA GLY A 500 -9.39 -34.55 11.85
C GLY A 500 -9.06 -35.36 13.09
N GLU A 501 -7.94 -35.05 13.71
CA GLU A 501 -7.58 -35.51 15.05
C GLU A 501 -7.40 -34.31 15.98
N VAL A 502 -7.84 -34.46 17.23
CA VAL A 502 -7.69 -33.42 18.26
C VAL A 502 -6.96 -34.03 19.45
N GLU A 503 -5.88 -33.39 19.89
CA GLU A 503 -5.15 -33.75 21.11
C GLU A 503 -4.90 -32.48 21.96
N GLU A 504 -4.75 -32.66 23.27
CA GLU A 504 -4.35 -31.58 24.17
C GLU A 504 -2.94 -31.83 24.68
N VAL A 505 -2.09 -30.81 24.63
CA VAL A 505 -0.70 -30.85 25.10
C VAL A 505 -0.47 -29.69 26.06
N ASP A 506 0.09 -29.95 27.24
CA ASP A 506 0.54 -28.87 28.12
C ASP A 506 1.92 -28.38 27.71
N VAL A 507 2.04 -27.08 27.44
CA VAL A 507 3.32 -26.43 27.10
C VAL A 507 3.52 -25.24 28.02
N ASP A 508 4.45 -25.40 28.96
CA ASP A 508 4.80 -24.41 29.98
C ASP A 508 3.59 -23.88 30.79
N GLY A 509 2.62 -24.75 31.12
CA GLY A 509 1.43 -24.39 31.90
C GLY A 509 0.31 -23.72 31.11
N VAL A 510 0.37 -23.80 29.76
CA VAL A 510 -0.73 -23.46 28.85
C VAL A 510 -1.18 -24.75 28.17
N THR A 511 -2.49 -25.02 28.20
CA THR A 511 -3.10 -26.13 27.44
C THR A 511 -3.21 -25.73 25.98
N VAL A 512 -2.45 -26.39 25.10
CA VAL A 512 -2.52 -26.20 23.65
C VAL A 512 -3.32 -27.34 23.04
N VAL A 513 -4.44 -27.00 22.41
CA VAL A 513 -5.23 -27.95 21.62
C VAL A 513 -4.62 -28.04 20.23
N VAL A 514 -4.07 -29.20 19.87
CA VAL A 514 -3.51 -29.46 18.55
C VAL A 514 -4.54 -30.18 17.71
N VAL A 515 -4.95 -29.54 16.61
CA VAL A 515 -5.91 -30.04 15.65
C VAL A 515 -5.16 -30.42 14.37
N ARG A 516 -5.28 -31.66 13.91
CA ARG A 516 -4.75 -32.12 12.62
C ARG A 516 -5.91 -32.25 11.64
N ALA A 517 -6.07 -31.25 10.79
CA ALA A 517 -7.15 -31.11 9.81
C ALA A 517 -6.75 -31.65 8.43
#